data_AF-A0A8T4QGT4-F1
#
_entry.id   AF-A0A8T4QGT4-F1
#
_cell.length_a   1.000
_cell.length_b   1.000
_cell.length_c   1.000
_cell.angle_alpha   90.00
_cell.angle_beta   90.00
_cell.angle_gamma   90.00
#
_symmetry.space_group_name_H-M   'P 1'
#
loop_
_entity.id
_entity.type
_entity.pdbx_description
1 polymer ?
#
loop_
_entity_poly.entity_id
_entity_poly.type
_entity_poly.pdbx_seq_one_letter_code
_entity_poly.pdbx_strand_id
1 'polypeptide(L)' 'MRRLRDLFLAEKIKNSYRITEHDALHTSFSERTEKFLLLSILERVKEYAKALDERYK' A
#
# COMPACT_ATOMS: atom_id res chain seq x y z
N MET A 1 -2.27 10.96 -8.49
CA MET A 1 -0.80 10.91 -8.29
C MET A 1 -0.40 11.33 -6.85
N ARG A 2 -0.89 10.67 -5.80
CA ARG A 2 -0.53 10.98 -4.39
C ARG A 2 -0.19 9.68 -3.64
N ARG A 3 -1.09 8.70 -3.75
CA ARG A 3 -0.95 7.34 -3.20
C ARG A 3 0.37 6.62 -3.52
N LEU A 4 0.88 6.70 -4.76
CA LEU A 4 2.15 6.04 -5.14
C LEU A 4 3.39 6.64 -4.46
N ARG A 5 3.36 7.94 -4.14
CA ARG A 5 4.44 8.60 -3.37
C ARG A 5 4.32 8.28 -1.88
N ASP A 6 3.10 8.21 -1.38
CA ASP A 6 2.81 7.90 0.03
C ASP A 6 3.23 6.46 0.39
N LEU A 7 3.40 5.58 -0.60
CA LEU A 7 3.85 4.20 -0.43
C LEU A 7 5.38 4.02 -0.49
N PHE A 8 6.15 5.11 -0.63
CA PHE A 8 7.61 5.07 -0.77
C PHE A 8 8.12 4.21 -1.95
N LEU A 9 7.26 3.86 -2.91
CA LEU A 9 7.64 3.06 -4.08
C LEU A 9 8.32 3.89 -5.17
N ALA A 10 8.23 5.23 -5.09
CA ALA A 10 8.86 6.13 -6.04
C ALA A 10 9.29 7.44 -5.39
N GLU A 11 10.58 7.76 -5.52
CA GLU A 11 11.14 9.07 -5.21
C GLU A 11 10.97 10.02 -6.40
N LYS A 12 10.64 11.29 -6.11
CA LYS A 12 10.58 12.34 -7.11
C LYS A 12 11.95 13.00 -7.23
N ILE A 13 12.63 12.81 -8.36
CA ILE A 13 13.86 13.52 -8.69
C ILE A 13 13.55 14.48 -9.85
N LYS A 14 13.45 15.78 -9.58
CA LYS A 14 13.05 16.81 -10.56
C LYS A 14 11.65 16.54 -11.18
N ASN A 15 11.56 16.38 -12.50
CA ASN A 15 10.33 16.05 -13.25
C ASN A 15 10.17 14.54 -13.51
N SER A 16 11.08 13.70 -13.04
CA SER A 16 11.04 12.25 -13.21
C SER A 16 10.76 11.53 -11.88
N TYR A 17 10.12 10.38 -11.99
CA TYR A 17 9.88 9.46 -10.88
C TYR A 17 10.88 8.31 -11.00
N ARG A 18 11.61 8.01 -9.93
CA ARG A 18 12.53 6.86 -9.88
C ARG A 18 12.01 5.90 -8.82
N ILE A 19 11.90 4.62 -9.18
CA ILE A 19 11.64 3.57 -8.19
C ILE A 19 12.87 3.51 -7.30
N THR A 20 12.67 3.74 -6.00
CA THR A 20 13.76 3.78 -5.02
C THR A 20 14.12 2.36 -4.63
N GLU A 21 14.95 1.71 -5.45
CA GLU A 21 15.29 0.31 -5.23
C GLU A 21 16.81 0.14 -5.33
N HIS A 22 17.46 0.16 -4.17
CA HIS A 22 18.77 -0.50 -3.97
C HIS A 22 18.60 -2.02 -3.74
N ASP A 23 17.38 -2.53 -3.93
CA ASP A 23 16.97 -3.89 -3.60
C ASP A 23 16.15 -4.47 -4.76
N ALA A 24 16.04 -5.80 -4.86
CA ALA A 24 15.32 -6.39 -5.98
C ALA A 24 13.81 -6.11 -5.91
N LEU A 25 13.17 -5.87 -7.07
CA LEU A 25 11.73 -5.54 -7.17
C LEU A 25 10.83 -6.54 -6.43
N HIS A 26 11.17 -7.83 -6.44
CA HIS A 26 10.41 -8.85 -5.73
C HIS A 26 10.49 -8.68 -4.20
N THR A 27 11.64 -8.28 -3.67
CA THR A 27 11.85 -7.97 -2.25
C THR A 27 11.02 -6.75 -1.86
N SER A 28 11.07 -5.69 -2.66
CA SER A 28 10.29 -4.46 -2.43
C SER A 28 8.78 -4.73 -2.45
N PHE A 29 8.32 -5.54 -3.41
CA PHE A 29 6.91 -5.92 -3.51
C PHE A 29 6.45 -6.70 -2.28
N SER A 30 7.18 -7.76 -1.88
CA SER A 30 6.77 -8.56 -0.73
C SER A 30 6.87 -7.80 0.59
N GLU A 31 7.97 -7.09 0.82
CA GLU A 31 8.19 -6.40 2.09
C GLU A 31 7.29 -5.17 2.25
N ARG A 32 7.07 -4.37 1.20
CA ARG A 32 6.34 -3.10 1.33
C ARG A 32 4.89 -3.19 0.86
N THR A 33 4.68 -3.81 -0.30
CA THR A 33 3.33 -3.88 -0.89
C THR A 33 2.49 -4.95 -0.21
N GLU A 34 2.99 -6.17 -0.04
CA GLU A 34 2.20 -7.24 0.57
C GLU A 34 2.02 -7.04 2.07
N LYS A 35 3.12 -6.87 2.82
CA LYS A 35 3.05 -6.84 4.29
C LYS A 35 2.42 -5.58 4.86
N PHE A 36 2.60 -4.41 4.24
CA PHE A 36 2.07 -3.16 4.79
C PHE A 36 0.84 -2.68 4.03
N LEU A 37 0.93 -2.54 2.71
CA LEU A 37 -0.17 -1.95 1.94
C LEU A 37 -1.38 -2.88 1.86
N LEU A 38 -1.19 -4.11 1.40
CA LEU A 38 -2.30 -5.05 1.24
C LEU A 38 -2.89 -5.44 2.60
N LEU A 39 -2.05 -5.65 3.61
CA LEU A 39 -2.52 -5.96 4.96
C LEU A 39 -3.41 -4.83 5.51
N SER A 40 -2.95 -3.58 5.45
CA SER A 40 -3.73 -2.43 5.92
C SER A 40 -5.06 -2.26 5.17
N ILE A 41 -5.06 -2.49 3.86
CA ILE A 41 -6.30 -2.45 3.06
C ILE A 41 -7.25 -3.55 3.50
N LEU A 42 -6.75 -4.78 3.69
CA LEU A 42 -7.56 -5.92 4.11
C LEU A 42 -8.16 -5.71 5.50
N GLU A 43 -7.40 -5.18 6.44
CA GLU A 43 -7.90 -4.83 7.78
C GLU A 43 -9.09 -3.87 7.70
N ARG A 44 -8.96 -2.80 6.93
CA ARG A 44 -10.05 -1.82 6.74
C ARG A 44 -11.29 -2.43 6.09
N VAL A 45 -11.10 -3.29 5.08
CA VAL A 45 -12.24 -3.98 4.44
C VAL A 45 -12.96 -4.88 5.44
N LYS A 46 -12.22 -5.60 6.30
CA LYS A 46 -12.81 -6.42 7.36
C LYS A 46 -13.56 -5.60 8.38
N GLU A 47 -13.03 -4.43 8.78
CA GLU A 47 -13.74 -3.50 9.66
C GLU A 47 -15.06 -3.01 9.05
N TYR A 48 -15.06 -2.64 7.76
CA TYR A 48 -16.29 -2.23 7.08
C TYR A 48 -17.30 -3.36 6.96
N ALA A 49 -16.85 -4.58 6.65
CA ALA A 49 -17.73 -5.75 6.62
C ALA A 49 -18.37 -5.99 7.99
N LYS A 50 -17.58 -5.97 9.07
CA LYS A 50 -18.08 -6.12 10.44
C LYS A 50 -19.08 -5.03 10.81
N ALA A 51 -18.80 -3.77 10.47
CA ALA A 51 -19.71 -2.66 10.73
C ALA A 51 -21.03 -2.79 9.97
N LEU A 52 -21.01 -3.35 8.75
CA LEU A 52 -22.24 -3.66 8.01
C LEU A 52 -23.02 -4.79 8.68
N ASP A 53 -22.35 -5.87 9.08
CA ASP A 53 -22.99 -6.99 9.78
C ASP A 53 -23.66 -6.55 11.09
N GLU A 54 -23.03 -5.63 11.84
CA GLU A 54 -23.60 -5.05 13.06
C GLU A 54 -24.80 -4.14 12.79
N ARG A 55 -24.80 -3.41 11.66
CA ARG A 55 -25.85 -2.45 11.31
C ARG A 55 -27.11 -3.10 10.75
N TYR A 56 -26.97 -4.24 10.07
CA TYR A 56 -28.07 -4.98 9.44
C TYR A 56 -28.49 -6.24 10.22
N LYS A 57 -28.02 -6.35 11.48
CA LYS A 57 -28.51 -7.32 12.46
C LYS A 57 -29.76 -6.79 13.17
#